data_AF-R7BJZ8-F1
#
_entry.id   AF-R7BJZ8-F1
#
_cell.length_a   1.000
_cell.length_b   1.000
_cell.length_c   1.000
_cell.angle_alpha   90.00
_cell.angle_beta   90.00
_cell.angle_gamma   90.00
#
_symmetry.space_group_name_H-M   'P 1'
#
loop_
_entity.id
_entity.type
_entity.pdbx_description
1 polymer ?
#
loop_
_entity_poly.entity_id
_entity_poly.type
_entity_poly.pdbx_seq_one_letter_code
_entity_poly.pdbx_strand_id
1 'polypeptide(L)'
;MKRVISIILAAMLLTVCANGTEGISYPKISENRLSYVKNSMSQVSWGTLSLYYDGRMYSGGVLKQGDGSDVVCETELGTVYGYDRALWSTDKTKLYTAESEAKLYSVEGYDSTFRVCIYEEKSDTVYLFECLNDVTLSSGNDIFRKRLALDSYADIELTAGKDGNVKLEDIDIEKFLGAICAAALIAPDTQGMPDMNTDYLYALTFHDTAGIPNELKVYEDGYVMYMPFGETDLSYRVIVKVDL
;
A
#
# COMPACT_ATOMS: atom_id res chain seq x y z
N MET A 1 4.82 51.64 53.61
CA MET A 1 4.54 50.22 53.32
C MET A 1 3.50 50.12 52.21
N LYS A 2 3.62 49.07 51.38
CA LYS A 2 2.85 48.71 50.17
C LYS A 2 3.32 49.34 48.85
N ARG A 3 4.27 48.62 48.25
CA ARG A 3 4.52 48.60 46.79
C ARG A 3 3.30 47.96 46.12
N VAL A 4 2.77 48.58 45.07
CA VAL A 4 1.84 47.93 44.13
C VAL A 4 2.55 47.85 42.80
N ILE A 5 3.06 46.66 42.49
CA ILE A 5 3.56 46.29 41.16
C ILE A 5 2.32 45.96 40.34
N SER A 6 2.01 46.79 39.34
CA SER A 6 1.00 46.46 38.34
C SER A 6 1.63 45.53 37.31
N ILE A 7 1.16 44.28 37.29
CA ILE A 7 1.54 43.25 36.32
C ILE A 7 0.82 43.59 35.01
N ILE A 8 1.59 43.83 33.95
CA ILE A 8 1.09 43.90 32.59
C ILE A 8 0.71 42.47 32.19
N LEU A 9 -0.59 42.21 32.07
CA LEU A 9 -1.15 40.96 31.57
C LEU A 9 -0.99 40.95 30.05
N ALA A 10 0.13 40.44 29.55
CA ALA A 10 0.32 40.16 28.13
C ALA A 10 -0.55 38.94 27.77
N ALA A 11 -1.69 39.18 27.14
CA ALA A 11 -2.49 38.15 26.50
C ALA A 11 -1.67 37.57 25.33
N MET A 12 -1.01 36.44 25.55
CA MET A 12 -0.56 35.57 24.47
C MET A 12 -1.81 34.96 23.83
N LEU A 13 -2.31 35.61 22.78
CA LEU A 13 -3.05 34.92 21.74
C LEU A 13 -2.09 33.91 21.12
N LEU A 14 -2.19 32.65 21.56
CA LEU A 14 -1.75 31.52 20.77
C LEU A 14 -2.64 31.50 19.52
N THR A 15 -2.23 32.22 18.49
CA THR A 15 -2.50 31.82 17.13
C THR A 15 -1.89 30.44 16.97
N VAL A 16 -2.72 29.41 17.16
CA VAL A 16 -2.46 28.09 16.58
C VAL A 16 -2.36 28.35 15.09
N CYS A 17 -1.12 28.39 14.60
CA CYS A 17 -0.88 28.26 13.18
C CYS A 17 -1.63 27.01 12.75
N ALA A 18 -2.57 27.17 11.83
CA ALA A 18 -3.03 26.07 11.02
C ALA A 18 -1.78 25.55 10.30
N ASN A 19 -1.09 24.59 10.91
CA ASN A 19 -0.23 23.70 10.17
C ASN A 19 -1.16 23.02 9.18
N GLY A 20 -1.14 23.47 7.93
CA GLY A 20 -1.60 22.63 6.83
C GLY A 20 -0.92 21.28 7.06
N THR A 21 -1.71 20.24 7.25
CA THR A 21 -1.19 18.89 7.43
C THR A 21 -0.43 18.56 6.15
N GLU A 22 0.89 18.74 6.18
CA GLU A 22 1.77 18.13 5.20
C GLU A 22 1.49 16.63 5.31
N GLY A 23 1.01 16.04 4.21
CA GLY A 23 0.65 14.63 4.16
C GLY A 23 1.82 13.71 4.50
N ILE A 24 1.55 12.41 4.62
CA ILE A 24 2.59 11.40 4.77
C ILE A 24 3.20 11.13 3.39
N SER A 25 4.51 11.37 3.29
CA SER A 25 5.30 11.09 2.10
C SER A 25 5.90 9.70 2.17
N TYR A 26 5.67 8.92 1.11
CA TYR A 26 6.21 7.58 0.94
C TYR A 26 7.47 7.68 0.08
N PRO A 27 8.62 7.20 0.59
CA PRO A 27 9.92 7.53 0.01
C PRO A 27 10.13 6.90 -1.36
N LYS A 28 11.12 7.42 -2.08
CA LYS A 28 11.47 6.86 -3.38
C LYS A 28 12.21 5.52 -3.23
N ILE A 29 11.74 4.46 -3.88
CA ILE A 29 12.51 3.22 -4.02
C ILE A 29 13.61 3.41 -5.08
N SER A 30 14.84 3.06 -4.72
CA SER A 30 16.00 3.18 -5.63
C SER A 30 15.94 2.15 -6.77
N GLU A 31 16.11 2.64 -8.01
CA GLU A 31 16.21 1.83 -9.22
C GLU A 31 17.43 0.90 -9.23
N ASN A 32 18.47 1.22 -8.42
CA ASN A 32 19.67 0.38 -8.32
C ASN A 32 19.33 -1.06 -7.90
N ARG A 33 18.18 -1.27 -7.26
CA ARG A 33 17.67 -2.61 -6.91
C ARG A 33 17.53 -3.54 -8.13
N LEU A 34 17.28 -2.99 -9.32
CA LEU A 34 17.15 -3.78 -10.56
C LEU A 34 18.47 -4.33 -11.09
N SER A 35 19.58 -3.69 -10.74
CA SER A 35 20.93 -4.08 -11.19
C SER A 35 21.57 -5.17 -10.33
N TYR A 36 20.86 -5.65 -9.31
CA TYR A 36 21.41 -6.63 -8.39
C TYR A 36 21.59 -7.98 -9.05
N VAL A 37 22.71 -8.63 -8.71
CA VAL A 37 23.06 -9.98 -9.15
C VAL A 37 22.64 -10.97 -8.09
N LYS A 38 21.94 -12.03 -8.48
CA LYS A 38 21.67 -13.16 -7.59
C LYS A 38 22.96 -13.86 -7.20
N ASN A 39 23.32 -13.76 -5.92
CA ASN A 39 24.39 -14.54 -5.33
C ASN A 39 24.15 -14.75 -3.83
N SER A 40 24.89 -15.67 -3.21
CA SER A 40 24.76 -15.99 -1.78
C SER A 40 25.09 -14.82 -0.84
N MET A 41 25.63 -13.71 -1.35
CA MET A 41 25.96 -12.50 -0.60
C MET A 41 25.03 -11.32 -0.92
N SER A 42 24.12 -11.45 -1.90
CA SER A 42 23.19 -10.38 -2.25
C SER A 42 22.15 -10.28 -1.15
N GLN A 43 22.17 -9.21 -0.35
CA GLN A 43 21.16 -8.91 0.69
C GLN A 43 19.81 -8.47 0.10
N VAL A 44 19.55 -8.80 -1.16
CA VAL A 44 18.25 -8.53 -1.77
C VAL A 44 17.29 -9.55 -1.20
N SER A 45 16.28 -9.07 -0.47
CA SER A 45 15.11 -9.89 -0.21
C SER A 45 14.48 -10.21 -1.55
N TRP A 46 14.71 -11.42 -2.05
CA TRP A 46 14.03 -11.98 -3.23
C TRP A 46 12.53 -12.22 -2.98
N GLY A 47 12.02 -11.87 -1.80
CA GLY A 47 10.60 -11.94 -1.45
C GLY A 47 9.77 -10.75 -1.96
N THR A 48 10.39 -9.66 -2.40
CA THR A 48 9.67 -8.49 -2.95
C THR A 48 9.86 -8.44 -4.46
N LEU A 49 8.78 -8.64 -5.23
CA LEU A 49 8.84 -8.42 -6.67
C LEU A 49 8.89 -6.92 -6.93
N SER A 50 9.65 -6.50 -7.94
CA SER A 50 9.79 -5.10 -8.30
C SER A 50 9.66 -4.89 -9.80
N LEU A 51 9.02 -3.80 -10.19
CA LEU A 51 8.87 -3.39 -11.59
C LEU A 51 9.32 -1.93 -11.75
N TYR A 52 10.21 -1.67 -12.70
CA TYR A 52 10.44 -0.31 -13.19
C TYR A 52 9.60 -0.02 -14.44
N TYR A 53 8.73 0.97 -14.31
CA TYR A 53 7.83 1.40 -15.35
C TYR A 53 7.53 2.89 -15.19
N ASP A 54 7.54 3.63 -16.31
CA ASP A 54 7.25 5.07 -16.36
C ASP A 54 8.03 5.92 -15.33
N GLY A 55 9.33 5.61 -15.17
CA GLY A 55 10.21 6.33 -14.23
C GLY A 55 9.97 6.03 -12.75
N ARG A 56 9.10 5.07 -12.43
CA ARG A 56 8.73 4.68 -11.05
C ARG A 56 9.08 3.23 -10.79
N MET A 57 9.32 2.92 -9.51
CA MET A 57 9.40 1.53 -9.05
C MET A 57 8.08 1.15 -8.38
N TYR A 58 7.56 0.00 -8.77
CA TYR A 58 6.40 -0.64 -8.16
C TYR A 58 6.88 -1.85 -7.36
N SER A 59 6.24 -2.12 -6.24
CA SER A 59 6.38 -3.38 -5.49
C SER A 59 5.21 -4.30 -5.82
N GLY A 60 5.42 -5.61 -5.77
CA GLY A 60 4.40 -6.55 -6.20
C GLY A 60 4.59 -7.97 -5.72
N GLY A 61 3.66 -8.80 -6.15
CA GLY A 61 3.61 -10.22 -5.83
C GLY A 61 2.92 -11.03 -6.92
N VAL A 62 2.88 -12.34 -6.73
CA VAL A 62 2.05 -13.22 -7.57
C VAL A 62 0.60 -13.06 -7.14
N LEU A 63 -0.26 -12.62 -8.05
CA LEU A 63 -1.71 -12.56 -7.82
C LEU A 63 -2.34 -13.93 -8.08
N LYS A 64 -2.02 -14.53 -9.22
CA LYS A 64 -2.61 -15.80 -9.66
C LYS A 64 -1.62 -16.59 -10.52
N GLN A 65 -1.70 -17.91 -10.43
CA GLN A 65 -0.98 -18.84 -11.30
C GLN A 65 -1.93 -19.97 -11.75
N GLY A 66 -2.00 -20.21 -13.06
CA GLY A 66 -2.87 -21.21 -13.67
C GLY A 66 -4.30 -20.74 -13.98
N ASP A 67 -5.08 -21.65 -14.58
CA ASP A 67 -6.50 -21.51 -14.93
C ASP A 67 -6.86 -20.47 -16.01
N GLY A 68 -5.96 -20.22 -16.98
CA GLY A 68 -6.37 -19.71 -18.30
C GLY A 68 -7.14 -18.39 -18.25
N SER A 69 -6.45 -17.32 -17.87
CA SER A 69 -6.74 -15.93 -18.25
C SER A 69 -8.20 -15.42 -18.16
N ASP A 70 -8.91 -15.63 -17.05
CA ASP A 70 -9.95 -14.68 -16.59
C ASP A 70 -9.23 -13.45 -16.01
N VAL A 71 -8.60 -12.65 -16.88
CA VAL A 71 -7.53 -11.71 -16.51
C VAL A 71 -8.07 -10.38 -16.00
N VAL A 72 -7.54 -9.94 -14.87
CA VAL A 72 -7.61 -8.55 -14.35
C VAL A 72 -6.99 -7.49 -15.29
N CYS A 73 -6.32 -7.93 -16.36
CA CYS A 73 -5.56 -7.06 -17.24
C CYS A 73 -6.46 -6.49 -18.34
N GLU A 74 -6.49 -5.16 -18.44
CA GLU A 74 -7.42 -4.43 -19.30
C GLU A 74 -6.76 -3.97 -20.61
N THR A 75 -5.78 -3.05 -20.53
CA THR A 75 -5.12 -2.47 -21.70
C THR A 75 -3.63 -2.82 -21.72
N GLU A 76 -3.12 -3.36 -22.83
CA GLU A 76 -1.67 -3.59 -23.00
C GLU A 76 -0.91 -2.25 -22.99
N LEU A 77 0.01 -2.11 -22.04
CA LEU A 77 0.88 -0.93 -21.88
C LEU A 77 2.24 -1.12 -22.55
N GLY A 78 2.64 -2.38 -22.78
CA GLY A 78 3.81 -2.71 -23.58
C GLY A 78 4.51 -4.00 -23.17
N THR A 79 5.74 -4.15 -23.65
CA THR A 79 6.60 -5.30 -23.32
C THR A 79 7.46 -4.98 -22.10
N VAL A 80 7.61 -5.96 -21.22
CA VAL A 80 8.46 -5.91 -20.02
C VAL A 80 9.44 -7.08 -20.01
N TYR A 81 10.61 -6.85 -19.44
CA TYR A 81 11.69 -7.83 -19.35
C TYR A 81 11.94 -8.19 -17.90
N GLY A 82 12.26 -9.45 -17.64
CA GLY A 82 12.44 -9.96 -16.28
C GLY A 82 13.83 -10.56 -16.04
N TYR A 83 14.27 -10.49 -14.79
CA TYR A 83 15.45 -11.16 -14.24
C TYR A 83 15.06 -11.94 -12.98
N ASP A 84 15.42 -13.23 -12.93
CA ASP A 84 15.11 -14.14 -11.81
C ASP A 84 13.63 -14.17 -11.40
N ARG A 85 12.73 -13.77 -12.30
CA ARG A 85 11.28 -13.63 -12.07
C ARG A 85 10.88 -12.70 -10.90
N ALA A 86 11.82 -11.97 -10.35
CA ALA A 86 11.61 -11.06 -9.23
C ALA A 86 11.72 -9.59 -9.65
N LEU A 87 12.58 -9.30 -10.62
CA LEU A 87 12.88 -7.94 -11.06
C LEU A 87 12.43 -7.76 -12.50
N TRP A 88 11.60 -6.76 -12.74
CA TRP A 88 11.00 -6.46 -14.03
C TRP A 88 11.28 -5.01 -14.45
N SER A 89 11.41 -4.77 -15.75
CA SER A 89 11.63 -3.43 -16.29
C SER A 89 11.17 -3.33 -17.74
N THR A 90 10.57 -2.21 -18.12
CA THR A 90 10.33 -1.88 -19.54
C THR A 90 11.61 -1.43 -20.26
N ASP A 91 12.67 -1.15 -19.51
CA ASP A 91 14.01 -0.85 -20.02
C ASP A 91 15.00 -1.98 -19.65
N LYS A 92 15.40 -2.78 -20.64
CA LYS A 92 16.37 -3.88 -20.48
C LYS A 92 17.66 -3.44 -19.80
N THR A 93 18.09 -2.20 -20.03
CA THR A 93 19.38 -1.71 -19.56
C THR A 93 19.43 -1.47 -18.05
N LYS A 94 18.26 -1.43 -17.39
CA LYS A 94 18.14 -1.33 -15.92
C LYS A 94 18.39 -2.66 -15.21
N LEU A 95 18.22 -3.78 -15.91
CA LEU A 95 18.39 -5.11 -15.36
C LEU A 95 19.85 -5.55 -15.46
N TYR A 96 20.28 -6.39 -14.53
CA TYR A 96 21.56 -7.07 -14.65
C TYR A 96 21.64 -7.92 -15.94
N THR A 97 20.59 -8.69 -16.21
CA THR A 97 20.38 -9.42 -17.47
C THR A 97 18.87 -9.60 -17.68
N ALA A 98 18.44 -9.78 -18.93
CA ALA A 98 17.04 -10.07 -19.27
C ALA A 98 16.91 -11.54 -19.66
N GLU A 99 16.18 -12.31 -18.86
CA GLU A 99 16.01 -13.77 -19.01
C GLU A 99 14.59 -14.13 -19.46
N SER A 100 13.62 -13.27 -19.15
CA SER A 100 12.22 -13.42 -19.54
C SER A 100 11.69 -12.16 -20.23
N GLU A 101 10.59 -12.35 -20.95
CA GLU A 101 9.82 -11.31 -21.61
C GLU A 101 8.34 -11.62 -21.37
N ALA A 102 7.57 -10.59 -21.05
CA ALA A 102 6.15 -10.68 -20.76
C ALA A 102 5.43 -9.40 -21.22
N LYS A 103 4.11 -9.35 -21.03
CA LYS A 103 3.28 -8.20 -21.35
C LYS A 103 2.84 -7.48 -20.08
N LEU A 104 2.96 -6.15 -20.10
CA LEU A 104 2.51 -5.23 -19.06
C LEU A 104 1.13 -4.69 -19.44
N TYR A 105 0.22 -4.60 -18.49
CA TYR A 105 -1.14 -4.12 -18.70
C TYR A 105 -1.60 -3.17 -17.59
N SER A 106 -2.57 -2.31 -17.89
CA SER A 106 -3.42 -1.68 -16.88
C SER A 106 -4.29 -2.74 -16.19
N VAL A 107 -4.73 -2.43 -14.98
CA VAL A 107 -5.65 -3.28 -14.22
C VAL A 107 -7.03 -2.64 -14.26
N GLU A 108 -8.04 -3.42 -14.62
CA GLU A 108 -9.42 -2.94 -14.73
C GLU A 108 -9.88 -2.28 -13.41
N GLY A 109 -10.41 -1.07 -13.48
CA GLY A 109 -10.89 -0.32 -12.31
C GLY A 109 -9.82 0.46 -11.54
N TYR A 110 -8.54 0.41 -11.94
CA TYR A 110 -7.45 1.10 -11.25
C TYR A 110 -6.70 2.11 -12.13
N ASP A 111 -6.19 3.17 -11.49
CA ASP A 111 -5.24 4.09 -12.10
C ASP A 111 -3.91 3.36 -12.38
N SER A 112 -3.48 3.31 -13.65
CA SER A 112 -2.24 2.67 -14.08
C SER A 112 -0.98 3.30 -13.47
N THR A 113 -1.07 4.49 -12.89
CA THR A 113 0.02 5.12 -12.14
C THR A 113 0.12 4.61 -10.69
N PHE A 114 -0.92 3.92 -10.22
CA PHE A 114 -0.97 3.23 -8.93
C PHE A 114 -0.81 1.71 -9.08
N ARG A 115 -1.59 1.04 -9.94
CA ARG A 115 -1.63 -0.42 -10.03
C ARG A 115 -1.55 -0.92 -11.47
N VAL A 116 -0.68 -1.89 -11.73
CA VAL A 116 -0.46 -2.52 -13.04
C VAL A 116 -0.26 -4.04 -12.88
N CYS A 117 -0.47 -4.80 -13.95
CA CYS A 117 -0.21 -6.25 -13.96
C CYS A 117 0.79 -6.65 -15.04
N ILE A 118 1.60 -7.68 -14.76
CA ILE A 118 2.36 -8.42 -15.77
C ILE A 118 1.70 -9.77 -15.95
N TYR A 119 1.44 -10.16 -17.20
CA TYR A 119 1.05 -11.53 -17.53
C TYR A 119 2.20 -12.26 -18.23
N GLU A 120 2.73 -13.30 -17.59
CA GLU A 120 3.75 -14.20 -18.15
C GLU A 120 3.06 -15.45 -18.73
N GLU A 121 2.76 -15.43 -20.03
CA GLU A 121 2.06 -16.50 -20.75
C GLU A 121 2.71 -17.89 -20.56
N LYS A 122 4.06 -17.94 -20.55
CA LYS A 122 4.80 -19.21 -20.46
C LYS A 122 4.52 -19.97 -19.16
N SER A 123 4.25 -19.25 -18.07
CA SER A 123 3.97 -19.81 -16.75
C SER A 123 2.52 -19.65 -16.33
N ASP A 124 1.69 -19.08 -17.20
CA ASP A 124 0.31 -18.67 -16.92
C ASP A 124 0.20 -17.94 -15.57
N THR A 125 1.07 -16.95 -15.36
CA THR A 125 1.19 -16.24 -14.07
C THR A 125 0.87 -14.76 -14.25
N VAL A 126 -0.02 -14.27 -13.39
CA VAL A 126 -0.32 -12.83 -13.24
C VAL A 126 0.39 -12.30 -12.01
N TYR A 127 1.24 -11.31 -12.23
CA TYR A 127 1.89 -10.54 -11.18
C TYR A 127 1.17 -9.20 -11.05
N LEU A 128 0.85 -8.80 -9.82
CA LEU A 128 0.25 -7.51 -9.53
C LEU A 128 1.29 -6.61 -8.88
N PHE A 129 1.32 -5.35 -9.31
CA PHE A 129 2.28 -4.35 -8.86
C PHE A 129 1.57 -3.06 -8.45
N GLU A 130 2.04 -2.45 -7.38
CA GLU A 130 1.52 -1.21 -6.82
C GLU A 130 2.61 -0.17 -6.61
N CYS A 131 2.23 1.10 -6.74
CA CYS A 131 3.10 2.24 -6.60
C CYS A 131 2.58 3.19 -5.51
N LEU A 132 3.11 3.01 -4.30
CA LEU A 132 3.16 4.07 -3.29
C LEU A 132 4.55 4.73 -3.26
N ASN A 133 5.31 4.62 -4.33
CA ASN A 133 6.64 5.17 -4.43
C ASN A 133 6.59 6.64 -4.84
N ASP A 134 7.25 7.52 -4.08
CA ASP A 134 7.35 8.95 -4.37
C ASP A 134 5.98 9.65 -4.43
N VAL A 135 5.11 9.30 -3.49
CA VAL A 135 3.76 9.89 -3.34
C VAL A 135 3.58 10.50 -1.96
N THR A 136 2.86 11.62 -1.90
CA THR A 136 2.41 12.22 -0.64
C THR A 136 0.89 12.06 -0.52
N LEU A 137 0.44 11.53 0.62
CA LEU A 137 -0.98 11.31 0.91
C LEU A 137 -1.43 12.17 2.08
N SER A 138 -2.58 12.82 1.93
CA SER A 138 -3.06 13.78 2.92
C SER A 138 -4.05 13.15 3.90
N SER A 139 -4.74 12.09 3.49
CA SER A 139 -5.78 11.43 4.30
C SER A 139 -6.00 9.99 3.86
N GLY A 140 -6.72 9.22 4.67
CA GLY A 140 -7.13 7.86 4.30
C GLY A 140 -7.94 7.80 2.99
N ASN A 141 -8.70 8.85 2.65
CA ASN A 141 -9.44 8.91 1.39
C ASN A 141 -8.52 8.85 0.15
N ASP A 142 -7.28 9.33 0.23
CA ASP A 142 -6.33 9.27 -0.88
C ASP A 142 -5.87 7.84 -1.20
N ILE A 143 -5.97 6.92 -0.23
CA ILE A 143 -5.66 5.50 -0.43
C ILE A 143 -6.94 4.67 -0.59
N PHE A 144 -7.81 4.63 0.43
CA PHE A 144 -8.88 3.64 0.56
C PHE A 144 -9.97 3.84 -0.49
N ARG A 145 -10.32 5.09 -0.80
CA ARG A 145 -11.30 5.38 -1.85
C ARG A 145 -10.64 5.61 -3.20
N LYS A 146 -9.68 6.53 -3.30
CA LYS A 146 -9.16 6.96 -4.61
C LYS A 146 -8.27 5.94 -5.31
N ARG A 147 -7.52 5.11 -4.56
CA ARG A 147 -6.55 4.17 -5.14
C ARG A 147 -6.98 2.73 -5.04
N LEU A 148 -7.51 2.33 -3.88
CA LEU A 148 -7.99 0.97 -3.64
C LEU A 148 -9.44 0.75 -4.06
N ALA A 149 -10.20 1.82 -4.33
CA ALA A 149 -11.60 1.75 -4.72
C ALA A 149 -12.46 0.85 -3.79
N LEU A 150 -12.24 0.93 -2.47
CA LEU A 150 -12.91 0.07 -1.49
C LEU A 150 -14.42 0.29 -1.36
N ASP A 151 -15.01 1.23 -2.10
CA ASP A 151 -16.46 1.40 -2.24
C ASP A 151 -17.05 0.60 -3.40
N SER A 152 -16.23 -0.13 -4.16
CA SER A 152 -16.61 -0.95 -5.32
C SER A 152 -16.18 -2.41 -5.15
N TYR A 153 -16.42 -3.00 -3.98
CA TYR A 153 -16.09 -4.39 -3.68
C TYR A 153 -17.20 -5.36 -4.11
N ALA A 154 -16.82 -6.59 -4.46
CA ALA A 154 -17.72 -7.70 -4.77
C ALA A 154 -17.94 -8.61 -3.57
N ASP A 155 -16.89 -8.82 -2.77
CA ASP A 155 -16.94 -9.66 -1.57
C ASP A 155 -16.00 -9.12 -0.48
N ILE A 156 -16.29 -9.48 0.77
CA ILE A 156 -15.42 -9.17 1.91
C ILE A 156 -15.20 -10.45 2.71
N GLU A 157 -13.93 -10.79 2.88
CA GLU A 157 -13.51 -11.88 3.76
C GLU A 157 -13.00 -11.32 5.08
N LEU A 158 -13.40 -11.96 6.19
CA LEU A 158 -12.83 -11.68 7.50
C LEU A 158 -11.87 -12.80 7.88
N THR A 159 -10.62 -12.44 8.14
CA THR A 159 -9.62 -13.33 8.74
C THR A 159 -9.48 -13.00 10.21
N ALA A 160 -9.80 -13.96 11.09
CA ALA A 160 -9.64 -13.78 12.52
C ALA A 160 -8.16 -13.68 12.90
N GLY A 161 -7.82 -12.62 13.65
CA GLY A 161 -6.51 -12.45 14.27
C GLY A 161 -6.53 -12.94 15.73
N LYS A 162 -5.86 -12.19 16.62
CA LYS A 162 -5.64 -12.61 18.01
C LYS A 162 -6.90 -12.83 18.84
N ASP A 163 -8.00 -12.13 18.52
CA ASP A 163 -9.19 -12.09 19.36
C ASP A 163 -10.32 -13.03 18.91
N GLY A 164 -10.17 -13.72 17.77
CA GLY A 164 -10.94 -14.92 17.37
C GLY A 164 -12.47 -14.84 17.26
N ASN A 165 -13.10 -13.77 17.76
CA ASN A 165 -14.53 -13.70 18.07
C ASN A 165 -15.26 -12.60 17.28
N VAL A 166 -14.54 -11.84 16.45
CA VAL A 166 -15.17 -10.83 15.58
C VAL A 166 -15.81 -11.54 14.39
N LYS A 167 -17.06 -11.21 14.09
CA LYS A 167 -17.75 -11.67 12.90
C LYS A 167 -18.01 -10.51 11.95
N LEU A 168 -18.00 -10.82 10.65
CA LEU A 168 -18.26 -9.83 9.61
C LEU A 168 -19.65 -9.18 9.77
N GLU A 169 -20.65 -9.96 10.18
CA GLU A 169 -22.03 -9.50 10.42
C GLU A 169 -22.16 -8.44 11.52
N ASP A 170 -21.17 -8.35 12.41
CA ASP A 170 -21.13 -7.37 13.50
C ASP A 170 -20.43 -6.06 13.09
N ILE A 171 -19.90 -5.98 11.87
CA ILE A 171 -19.18 -4.80 11.37
C ILE A 171 -20.06 -4.03 10.39
N ASP A 172 -20.33 -2.76 10.72
CA ASP A 172 -20.91 -1.81 9.77
C ASP A 172 -19.84 -1.35 8.78
N ILE A 173 -19.77 -2.03 7.63
CA ILE A 173 -18.76 -1.80 6.59
C ILE A 173 -18.80 -0.36 6.05
N GLU A 174 -19.98 0.19 5.82
CA GLU A 174 -20.12 1.55 5.30
C GLU A 174 -19.61 2.59 6.31
N LYS A 175 -19.97 2.42 7.59
CA LYS A 175 -19.45 3.27 8.66
C LYS A 175 -17.93 3.12 8.80
N PHE A 176 -17.42 1.89 8.72
CA PHE A 176 -15.98 1.59 8.79
C PHE A 176 -15.21 2.27 7.65
N LEU A 177 -15.65 2.09 6.40
CA LEU A 177 -15.05 2.72 5.22
C LEU A 177 -15.10 4.25 5.30
N GLY A 178 -16.23 4.80 5.77
CA GLY A 178 -16.38 6.23 6.03
C GLY A 178 -15.37 6.75 7.04
N ALA A 179 -15.17 6.02 8.15
CA ALA A 179 -14.22 6.39 9.19
C ALA A 179 -12.76 6.36 8.69
N ILE A 180 -12.33 5.28 8.02
CA ILE A 180 -10.94 5.18 7.54
C ILE A 180 -10.65 6.21 6.45
N CYS A 181 -11.63 6.56 5.60
CA CYS A 181 -11.46 7.60 4.58
C CYS A 181 -11.33 9.00 5.20
N ALA A 182 -12.08 9.28 6.27
CA ALA A 182 -12.04 10.57 6.95
C ALA A 182 -10.81 10.74 7.86
N ALA A 183 -10.15 9.65 8.24
CA ALA A 183 -9.04 9.67 9.17
C ALA A 183 -7.77 10.33 8.59
N ALA A 184 -7.03 11.01 9.47
CA ALA A 184 -5.68 11.46 9.17
C ALA A 184 -4.73 10.26 9.13
N LEU A 185 -3.74 10.33 8.24
CA LEU A 185 -2.69 9.33 8.17
C LEU A 185 -1.72 9.47 9.35
N ILE A 186 -1.17 8.35 9.77
CA ILE A 186 -0.20 8.23 10.84
C ILE A 186 1.12 7.79 10.23
N ALA A 187 2.21 8.49 10.58
CA ALA A 187 3.54 8.10 10.14
C ALA A 187 3.89 6.71 10.71
N PRO A 188 4.56 5.84 9.93
CA PRO A 188 5.13 4.60 10.46
C PRO A 188 5.99 4.87 11.70
N ASP A 189 6.01 3.92 12.63
CA ASP A 189 6.81 3.96 13.86
C ASP A 189 6.50 5.12 14.83
N THR A 190 5.31 5.70 14.74
CA THR A 190 4.84 6.66 15.75
C THR A 190 4.78 5.98 17.13
N GLN A 191 5.29 6.66 18.16
CA GLN A 191 5.32 6.12 19.52
C GLN A 191 3.91 5.80 20.04
N GLY A 192 3.74 4.62 20.63
CA GLY A 192 2.46 4.17 21.22
C GLY A 192 1.54 3.40 20.27
N MET A 193 2.02 3.06 19.07
CA MET A 193 1.33 2.16 18.16
C MET A 193 1.55 0.67 18.54
N PRO A 194 0.58 -0.21 18.25
CA PRO A 194 0.76 -1.65 18.42
C PRO A 194 1.83 -2.20 17.45
N ASP A 195 2.36 -3.40 17.74
CA ASP A 195 3.29 -4.06 16.81
C ASP A 195 2.56 -4.48 15.55
N MET A 196 2.79 -3.72 14.49
CA MET A 196 2.16 -3.91 13.18
C MET A 196 2.64 -5.17 12.45
N ASN A 197 3.57 -5.95 13.00
CA ASN A 197 4.08 -7.18 12.38
C ASN A 197 3.37 -8.46 12.85
N THR A 198 2.69 -8.47 14.00
CA THR A 198 2.14 -9.72 14.57
C THR A 198 0.72 -9.60 15.12
N ASP A 199 0.36 -8.50 15.80
CA ASP A 199 -0.75 -8.52 16.77
C ASP A 199 -2.03 -7.80 16.28
N TYR A 200 -2.54 -8.14 15.10
CA TYR A 200 -3.83 -7.61 14.63
C TYR A 200 -5.03 -8.41 15.21
N LEU A 201 -6.14 -7.70 15.44
CA LEU A 201 -7.40 -8.27 15.94
C LEU A 201 -8.09 -9.13 14.89
N TYR A 202 -8.21 -8.60 13.68
CA TYR A 202 -8.75 -9.26 12.50
C TYR A 202 -8.28 -8.50 11.25
N ALA A 203 -8.40 -9.14 10.09
CA ALA A 203 -8.21 -8.51 8.80
C ALA A 203 -9.51 -8.55 8.00
N LEU A 204 -9.79 -7.47 7.28
CA LEU A 204 -10.84 -7.40 6.27
C LEU A 204 -10.18 -7.37 4.91
N THR A 205 -10.42 -8.40 4.09
CA THR A 205 -9.95 -8.46 2.71
C THR A 205 -11.11 -8.14 1.79
N PHE A 206 -11.03 -6.97 1.15
CA PHE A 206 -12.00 -6.54 0.16
C PHE A 206 -11.57 -7.09 -1.20
N HIS A 207 -12.36 -7.98 -1.77
CA HIS A 207 -12.18 -8.47 -3.14
C HIS A 207 -13.00 -7.60 -4.08
N ASP A 208 -12.35 -7.00 -5.07
CA ASP A 208 -13.07 -6.26 -6.10
C ASP A 208 -13.78 -7.19 -7.10
N THR A 209 -14.46 -6.62 -8.10
CA THR A 209 -15.17 -7.38 -9.13
C THR A 209 -14.26 -8.25 -9.99
N ALA A 210 -12.96 -7.98 -10.00
CA ALA A 210 -11.95 -8.76 -10.70
C ALA A 210 -11.24 -9.77 -9.77
N GLY A 211 -11.66 -9.85 -8.49
CA GLY A 211 -11.11 -10.75 -7.49
C GLY A 211 -9.75 -10.33 -6.93
N ILE A 212 -9.37 -9.05 -7.06
CA ILE A 212 -8.12 -8.53 -6.49
C ILE A 212 -8.32 -8.27 -5.00
N PRO A 213 -7.49 -8.87 -4.12
CA PRO A 213 -7.60 -8.68 -2.69
C PRO A 213 -6.98 -7.35 -2.25
N ASN A 214 -7.71 -6.61 -1.41
CA ASN A 214 -7.22 -5.43 -0.70
C ASN A 214 -7.40 -5.66 0.81
N GLU A 215 -6.33 -6.11 1.47
CA GLU A 215 -6.35 -6.47 2.90
C GLU A 215 -6.10 -5.26 3.80
N LEU A 216 -7.02 -5.05 4.75
CA LEU A 216 -6.89 -4.10 5.84
C LEU A 216 -6.76 -4.86 7.16
N LYS A 217 -5.65 -4.66 7.88
CA LYS A 217 -5.45 -5.23 9.22
C LYS A 217 -5.93 -4.25 10.27
N VAL A 218 -6.80 -4.71 11.15
CA VAL A 218 -7.35 -3.91 12.25
C VAL A 218 -6.68 -4.34 13.56
N TYR A 219 -6.24 -3.38 14.35
CA TYR A 219 -5.54 -3.57 15.61
C TYR A 219 -6.34 -2.94 16.77
N GLU A 220 -5.86 -3.16 17.99
CA GLU A 220 -6.41 -2.51 19.19
C GLU A 220 -6.43 -0.98 19.06
N ASP A 221 -7.26 -0.34 19.87
CA ASP A 221 -7.46 1.12 19.87
C ASP A 221 -7.89 1.71 18.50
N GLY A 222 -8.36 0.86 17.58
CA GLY A 222 -8.89 1.28 16.29
C GLY A 222 -7.83 1.66 15.25
N TYR A 223 -6.58 1.19 15.40
CA TYR A 223 -5.60 1.34 14.33
C TYR A 223 -5.95 0.41 13.15
N VAL A 224 -5.89 0.94 11.93
CA VAL A 224 -6.09 0.18 10.70
C VAL A 224 -4.88 0.39 9.81
N MET A 225 -4.33 -0.70 9.29
CA MET A 225 -3.15 -0.69 8.45
C MET A 225 -3.45 -1.36 7.10
N TYR A 226 -3.05 -0.68 6.03
CA TYR A 226 -2.92 -1.23 4.71
C TYR A 226 -1.43 -1.34 4.35
N MET A 227 -1.05 -2.50 3.80
CA MET A 227 0.28 -2.74 3.28
C MET A 227 0.16 -2.98 1.78
N PRO A 228 0.89 -2.23 0.93
CA PRO A 228 0.89 -2.47 -0.49
C PRO A 228 1.23 -3.91 -0.83
N PHE A 229 0.62 -4.41 -1.90
CA PHE A 229 0.74 -5.78 -2.35
C PHE A 229 2.19 -6.17 -2.60
N GLY A 230 2.66 -7.20 -1.89
CA GLY A 230 4.04 -7.69 -1.99
C GLY A 230 5.12 -6.81 -1.34
N GLU A 231 4.74 -5.70 -0.71
CA GLU A 231 5.68 -4.87 0.06
C GLU A 231 5.86 -5.43 1.48
N THR A 232 7.10 -5.41 1.97
CA THR A 232 7.46 -5.88 3.31
C THR A 232 8.11 -4.79 4.16
N ASP A 233 8.56 -3.71 3.53
CA ASP A 233 9.16 -2.56 4.20
C ASP A 233 8.09 -1.73 4.93
N LEU A 234 8.35 -1.47 6.22
CA LEU A 234 7.48 -0.74 7.13
C LEU A 234 7.17 0.69 6.64
N SER A 235 8.10 1.30 5.89
CA SER A 235 7.99 2.67 5.40
C SER A 235 6.85 2.88 4.40
N TYR A 236 6.28 1.79 3.84
CA TYR A 236 5.16 1.84 2.90
C TYR A 236 3.82 1.42 3.52
N ARG A 237 3.76 1.22 4.85
CA ARG A 237 2.49 0.96 5.53
C ARG A 237 1.67 2.24 5.59
N VAL A 238 0.42 2.14 5.13
CA VAL A 238 -0.55 3.21 5.28
C VAL A 238 -1.37 2.95 6.52
N ILE A 239 -1.30 3.87 7.48
CA ILE A 239 -1.89 3.67 8.80
C ILE A 239 -2.83 4.81 9.13
N VAL A 240 -4.00 4.46 9.64
CA VAL A 240 -4.97 5.40 10.20
C VAL A 240 -5.40 4.92 11.58
N LYS A 241 -6.03 5.81 12.34
CA LYS A 241 -6.73 5.47 13.57
C LYS A 241 -8.17 5.94 13.47
N VAL A 242 -9.10 5.05 13.82
CA VAL A 242 -10.54 5.29 13.77
C VAL A 242 -11.18 4.93 15.10
N ASP A 243 -12.20 5.67 15.49
CA ASP A 243 -13.06 5.30 16.61
C ASP A 243 -14.14 4.34 16.09
N LEU A 244 -13.98 3.04 16.35
CA LEU A 244 -14.88 1.98 15.90
C LEU A 244 -16.11 1.85 16.80
#